data_AF-A0A384K0T9-F1
#
_entry.id   AF-A0A384K0T9-F1
#
_cell.length_a   1.000
_cell.length_b   1.000
_cell.length_c   1.000
_cell.angle_alpha   90.00
_cell.angle_beta   90.00
_cell.angle_gamma   90.00
#
_symmetry.space_group_name_H-M   'P 1'
#
loop_
_entity.id
_entity.type
_entity.pdbx_description
1 polymer ?
#
loop_
_entity_poly.entity_id
_entity_poly.type
_entity_poly.pdbx_seq_one_letter_code
_entity_poly.pdbx_strand_id
1 'polypeptide(L)' 'MPPTIVLITGANRGLGKGLLQRYLALPNHTVIAANRDPSHESSKKLFDLPKGSRSSRKYILLTFH' A
#
# COMPACT_ATOMS: atom_id res chain seq x y z
N MET A 1 -16.40 12.65 6.90
CA MET A 1 -15.12 12.43 7.60
C MET A 1 -14.00 12.49 6.57
N PRO A 2 -12.92 13.24 6.82
CA PRO A 2 -11.79 13.28 5.90
C PRO A 2 -11.17 11.88 5.74
N PRO A 3 -10.70 11.51 4.54
CA PRO A 3 -10.08 10.20 4.32
C PRO A 3 -8.74 10.12 5.07
N THR A 4 -8.50 9.01 5.75
CA THR A 4 -7.22 8.77 6.43
C THR A 4 -6.17 8.34 5.42
N ILE A 5 -5.08 9.10 5.30
CA ILE A 5 -3.97 8.78 4.40
C ILE A 5 -2.85 8.13 5.21
N VAL A 6 -2.45 6.92 4.84
CA VAL A 6 -1.40 6.16 5.51
C VAL A 6 -0.26 5.91 4.53
N LEU A 7 0.91 6.46 4.83
CA LEU A 7 2.15 6.18 4.09
C LEU A 7 2.93 5.06 4.77
N ILE A 8 3.20 3.99 4.03
CA ILE A 8 3.95 2.83 4.51
C ILE A 8 5.22 2.71 3.68
N THR A 9 6.37 2.98 4.30
CA THR A 9 7.68 2.74 3.70
C THR A 9 8.07 1.26 3.87
N GLY A 10 8.56 0.63 2.81
CA GLY A 10 8.95 -0.78 2.87
C GLY A 10 7.78 -1.77 2.87
N ALA A 11 6.66 -1.43 2.21
CA ALA A 11 5.49 -2.30 2.07
C ALA A 11 5.74 -3.60 1.27
N ASN A 12 6.96 -3.78 0.77
CA ASN A 12 7.33 -4.87 -0.14
C ASN A 12 7.53 -6.23 0.56
N ARG A 13 7.77 -6.27 1.87
CA ARG A 13 8.01 -7.52 2.64
C ARG A 13 7.73 -7.36 4.14
N GLY A 14 7.47 -8.49 4.81
CA GLY A 14 7.29 -8.55 6.27
C GLY A 14 6.10 -7.73 6.77
N LEU A 15 6.33 -6.96 7.84
CA LEU A 15 5.31 -6.17 8.53
C LEU A 15 4.65 -5.10 7.64
N GLY A 16 5.42 -4.47 6.73
CA GLY A 16 4.88 -3.44 5.82
C GLY A 16 3.77 -3.98 4.92
N LYS A 17 3.87 -5.25 4.49
CA LYS A 17 2.84 -5.92 3.69
C LYS A 17 1.58 -6.19 4.51
N GLY A 18 1.74 -6.67 5.75
CA GLY A 18 0.62 -6.94 6.65
C GLY A 18 -0.14 -5.66 7.03
N LEU A 19 0.58 -4.58 7.29
CA LEU A 19 -0.02 -3.27 7.55
C LEU A 19 -0.80 -2.76 6.34
N LEU A 20 -0.22 -2.83 5.14
CA LEU A 20 -0.91 -2.45 3.92
C LEU A 20 -2.22 -3.22 3.74
N GLN A 21 -2.18 -4.55 3.89
CA GLN A 21 -3.38 -5.40 3.80
C GLN A 21 -4.46 -4.99 4.80
N ARG A 22 -4.07 -4.69 6.04
CA ARG A 22 -4.99 -4.25 7.09
C ARG A 22 -5.63 -2.91 6.78
N TYR A 23 -4.83 -1.91 6.41
CA TYR A 23 -5.33 -0.56 6.09
C TYR A 23 -6.14 -0.52 4.79
N LEU A 24 -5.87 -1.40 3.83
CA LEU A 24 -6.68 -1.61 2.63
C LEU A 24 -8.08 -2.11 2.90
N ALA A 25 -8.21 -2.97 3.90
CA ALA A 25 -9.48 -3.59 4.26
C ALA A 25 -10.38 -2.61 5.02
N LEU A 26 -9.81 -1.56 5.62
CA LEU A 26 -10.57 -0.51 6.28
C LEU A 26 -11.22 0.40 5.24
N PRO A 27 -12.49 0.81 5.41
CA PRO A 27 -13.17 1.76 4.53
C PRO A 27 -12.62 3.18 4.68
N ASN A 28 -12.69 4.00 3.64
CA ASN A 28 -12.24 5.41 3.63
C ASN A 28 -10.74 5.63 3.94
N HIS A 29 -9.91 4.64 3.66
CA HIS A 29 -8.47 4.75 3.82
C HIS A 29 -7.77 4.88 2.47
N THR A 30 -6.80 5.78 2.40
CA THR A 30 -5.87 5.87 1.29
C THR A 30 -4.52 5.35 1.74
N VAL A 31 -4.13 4.18 1.24
CA VAL A 31 -2.84 3.59 1.59
C VAL A 31 -1.84 3.86 0.48
N ILE A 32 -0.73 4.50 0.85
CA ILE A 32 0.40 4.80 -0.02
C ILE A 32 1.54 3.86 0.36
N ALA A 33 1.86 2.92 -0.53
CA ALA A 33 3.02 2.04 -0.36
C ALA A 33 4.23 2.64 -1.07
N ALA A 34 5.28 2.90 -0.28
CA ALA A 34 6.55 3.42 -0.71
C ALA A 34 7.55 2.26 -0.94
N ASN A 35 7.81 1.96 -2.21
CA ASN A 35 8.64 0.84 -2.63
C ASN A 35 9.84 1.34 -3.43
N ARG A 36 11.01 0.68 -3.30
CA ARG A 36 12.21 0.99 -4.10
C ARG A 36 12.11 0.54 -5.55
N ASP A 37 11.28 -0.46 -5.82
CA ASP A 37 11.08 -1.01 -7.15
C ASP A 37 9.61 -1.44 -7.32
N PRO A 38 8.85 -0.81 -8.24
CA PRO A 38 7.46 -1.15 -8.48
C PRO A 38 7.30 -2.34 -9.43
N SER A 39 8.36 -2.73 -10.15
CA SER A 39 8.39 -3.85 -11.10
C SER A 39 8.68 -5.19 -10.42
N HIS A 40 9.18 -5.15 -9.18
CA HIS A 40 9.44 -6.34 -8.38
C HIS A 40 8.15 -7.17 -8.18
N GLU A 41 8.26 -8.51 -8.25
CA GLU A 41 7.14 -9.45 -8.12
C GLU A 41 6.30 -9.24 -6.85
N SER A 42 6.94 -8.79 -5.77
CA SER A 42 6.25 -8.45 -4.53
C SER A 42 5.36 -7.20 -4.67
N SER A 43 5.76 -6.18 -5.44
CA SER A 43 4.93 -5.01 -5.77
C SER A 43 3.74 -5.39 -6.67
N LYS A 44 3.92 -6.31 -7.62
CA LYS A 44 2.79 -6.85 -8.42
C LYS A 44 1.80 -7.63 -7.56
N LYS A 45 2.28 -8.44 -6.62
CA LYS A 45 1.41 -9.15 -5.66
C LYS A 45 0.63 -8.22 -4.74
N LEU A 46 1.11 -6.98 -4.52
CA LEU A 46 0.35 -5.96 -3.79
C LEU A 46 -0.84 -5.46 -4.62
N PHE A 47 -0.74 -5.39 -5.95
CA PHE A 47 -1.86 -5.02 -6.84
C PHE A 47 -3.03 -6.00 -6.74
N ASP A 48 -2.76 -7.29 -6.60
CA ASP A 48 -3.78 -8.34 -6.45
C ASP A 48 -4.51 -8.34 -5.09
N LEU A 49 -4.08 -7.52 -4.12
CA LEU A 49 -4.72 -7.54 -2.81
C LEU A 49 -6.17 -7.03 -2.87
N PRO A 50 -7.11 -7.67 -2.16
CA PRO A 50 -8.49 -7.21 -2.09
C PRO A 50 -8.56 -5.81 -1.45
N LYS A 51 -9.40 -4.93 -2.02
CA LYS A 51 -9.65 -3.56 -1.54
C LYS A 51 -11.02 -3.49 -0.86
N GLY A 52 -11.09 -2.86 0.30
CA GLY A 52 -12.36 -2.57 0.96
C GLY A 52 -13.22 -1.62 0.15
N SER A 53 -14.54 -1.74 0.29
CA SER A 53 -15.52 -0.84 -0.34
C SER A 53 -15.20 0.60 0.07
N ARG A 54 -14.89 1.45 -0.93
CA ARG A 54 -14.55 2.88 -0.77
C ARG A 54 -13.11 3.19 -0.31
N SER A 55 -12.17 2.26 -0.46
CA SER A 55 -10.75 2.53 -0.20
C SER A 55 -9.94 2.71 -1.47
N SER A 56 -9.07 3.72 -1.47
CA SER A 56 -8.20 4.05 -2.59
C SER A 56 -6.78 3.58 -2.28
N ARG A 57 -6.12 2.96 -3.25
CA ARG A 57 -4.75 2.49 -3.09
C ARG A 57 -3.87 3.24 -4.07
N LYS A 58 -2.77 3.82 -3.58
CA LYS A 58 -1.76 4.47 -4.42
C LYS A 58 -0.41 3.84 -4.11
N TYR A 59 0.38 3.57 -5.15
CA TYR A 59 1.77 3.14 -4.98
C TYR A 59 2.66 4.30 -5.38
N ILE A 60 3.66 4.59 -4.55
CA ILE A 60 4.68 5.60 -4.85
C ILE A 60 6.04 4.89 -4.88
N LEU A 61 6.75 5.09 -5.98
CA LEU A 61 8.13 4.65 -6.11
C LEU A 61 9.00 5.63 -5.32
N LEU A 62 9.62 5.16 -4.24
CA LEU A 62 10.68 5.89 -3.54
C LEU A 62 12.03 5.29 -3.94
N THR A 63 12.58 5.80 -5.05
CA THR A 63 13.99 5.63 -5.37
C THR A 63 14.78 6.56 -4.45
N PHE A 64 15.35 6.02 -3.37
CA PHE A 64 16.41 6.72 -2.64
C PHE A 64 17.73 6.46 -3.40
N HIS A 65 18.32 7.54 -3.93
CA HIS A 65 19.69 7.55 -4.47
C HIS A 65 20.69 7.72 -3.33
#